data_AF-A0A1V6KB89-F1
#
_entry.id   AF-A0A1V6KB89-F1
#
_cell.length_a   1.000
_cell.length_b   1.000
_cell.length_c   1.000
_cell.angle_alpha   90.00
_cell.angle_beta   90.00
_cell.angle_gamma   90.00
#
_symmetry.space_group_name_H-M   'P 1'
#
loop_
_entity.id
_entity.type
_entity.pdbx_description
1 polymer ?
#
loop_
_entity_poly.entity_id
_entity_poly.type
_entity_poly.pdbx_seq_one_letter_code
_entity_poly.pdbx_strand_id
1 'polypeptide(L)' 'MIGAGKVVCVENNATGQLARLLRQQGFDPGRPVLKYDGRPFAVDELEARLREVLA' A
#
# COMPACT_ATOMS: atom_id res chain seq x y z
N MET A 1 4.24 12.59 -6.37
CA MET A 1 4.10 11.35 -7.18
C MET A 1 4.21 11.58 -8.68
N ILE A 2 4.07 12.83 -9.16
CA ILE A 2 4.28 13.16 -10.58
C ILE A 2 5.66 12.64 -11.01
N GLY A 3 5.69 11.74 -12.00
CA GLY A 3 6.90 11.07 -12.49
C GLY A 3 7.07 9.60 -12.08
N ALA A 4 6.30 9.08 -11.12
CA ALA A 4 6.33 7.65 -10.79
C ALA A 4 5.36 6.86 -11.69
N GLY A 5 5.84 5.79 -12.34
CA GLY A 5 5.02 4.98 -13.23
C GLY A 5 4.02 4.06 -12.53
N LYS A 6 4.37 3.53 -11.35
CA LYS A 6 3.49 2.72 -10.48
C LYS A 6 3.72 3.12 -9.03
N VAL A 7 2.64 3.24 -8.27
CA VAL A 7 2.69 3.52 -6.83
C VAL A 7 1.76 2.60 -6.07
N VAL A 8 2.22 2.19 -4.89
CA VAL A 8 1.51 1.32 -3.96
C VAL A 8 1.62 1.92 -2.56
N CYS A 9 0.50 2.00 -1.85
CA CYS A 9 0.49 2.35 -0.44
C CYS A 9 0.63 1.07 0.40
N VAL A 10 1.62 1.02 1.30
CA VAL A 10 1.86 -0.11 2.22
C VAL A 10 1.65 0.37 3.65
N GLU A 11 0.75 -0.27 4.39
CA GLU A 11 0.35 0.19 5.71
C GLU A 11 0.16 -0.97 6.70
N ASN A 12 0.64 -0.80 7.93
CA ASN A 12 0.34 -1.70 9.06
C ASN A 12 -0.97 -1.28 9.76
N ASN A 13 -2.06 -1.20 9.01
CA ASN A 13 -3.39 -1.00 9.57
C ASN A 13 -4.46 -1.75 8.76
N ALA A 14 -5.65 -1.87 9.35
CA ALA A 14 -6.74 -2.65 8.77
C ALA A 14 -7.54 -1.91 7.68
N THR A 15 -7.49 -0.58 7.63
CA THR A 15 -8.47 0.23 6.88
C THR A 15 -7.87 1.11 5.79
N GLY A 16 -6.56 1.08 5.58
CA GLY A 16 -5.87 1.90 4.57
C GLY A 16 -6.01 3.39 4.84
N GLN A 17 -5.72 3.81 6.07
CA GLN A 17 -5.97 5.18 6.52
C GLN A 17 -5.13 6.21 5.76
N LEU A 18 -3.86 5.91 5.46
CA LEU A 18 -3.00 6.78 4.65
C LEU A 18 -3.50 6.81 3.20
N ALA A 19 -3.85 5.67 2.61
CA ALA A 19 -4.44 5.62 1.28
C ALA A 19 -5.73 6.46 1.19
N ARG A 20 -6.56 6.45 2.25
CA ARG A 20 -7.75 7.31 2.35
C ARG A 20 -7.37 8.79 2.42
N LEU A 21 -6.38 9.16 3.24
CA LEU A 21 -5.90 10.55 3.34
C LEU A 21 -5.31 11.04 2.01
N LEU A 22 -4.51 10.22 1.33
CA LEU A 22 -3.96 10.54 0.00
C LEU A 22 -5.07 10.85 -0.99
N ARG A 23 -6.14 10.04 -1.03
CA ARG A 23 -7.30 10.27 -1.90
C ARG A 23 -8.02 11.58 -1.60
N GLN A 24 -8.15 11.93 -0.32
CA GLN A 24 -8.73 13.21 0.09
C GLN A 24 -7.88 14.41 -0.36
N GLN A 25 -6.58 14.22 -0.57
CA GLN A 25 -5.66 15.23 -1.11
C GLN A 25 -5.53 15.16 -2.65
N GLY A 26 -6.37 14.39 -3.33
CA GLY A 26 -6.38 14.28 -4.80
C GLY A 26 -5.37 13.28 -5.37
N PHE A 27 -4.80 12.39 -4.55
CA PHE A 27 -3.85 11.37 -4.99
C PHE A 27 -4.39 9.95 -4.76
N ASP A 28 -4.53 9.16 -5.82
CA ASP A 28 -4.92 7.74 -5.68
C ASP A 28 -3.68 6.82 -5.77
N PRO A 29 -3.26 6.18 -4.67
CA PRO A 29 -2.16 5.21 -4.69
C PRO A 29 -2.61 3.80 -5.12
N GLY A 30 -3.84 3.64 -5.64
CA GLY A 30 -4.40 2.35 -6.02
C GLY A 30 -4.73 1.45 -4.82
N ARG A 31 -4.80 0.14 -5.04
CA ARG A 31 -5.12 -0.85 -4.00
C ARG A 31 -3.97 -0.90 -2.96
N PRO A 32 -4.22 -0.60 -1.67
CA PRO A 32 -3.16 -0.66 -0.66
C PRO A 32 -2.82 -2.10 -0.26
N VAL A 33 -1.59 -2.32 0.19
CA VAL A 33 -1.15 -3.54 0.88
C VAL A 33 -1.28 -3.32 2.38
N LEU A 34 -2.18 -4.07 3.01
CA LEU A 34 -2.54 -3.90 4.41
C LEU A 34 -2.11 -5.11 5.26
N LYS A 35 -1.66 -4.84 6.49
CA LYS A 35 -1.41 -5.84 7.53
C LYS A 35 -1.86 -5.30 8.88
N TYR A 36 -2.50 -6.13 9.69
CA TYR A 36 -3.11 -5.71 10.96
C TYR A 36 -3.04 -6.79 12.05
N ASP A 37 -2.12 -7.74 11.91
CA ASP A 37 -1.93 -8.87 12.84
C ASP A 37 -0.95 -8.57 13.99
N GLY A 38 -0.53 -7.31 14.14
CA GLY A 38 0.41 -6.87 15.18
C GLY A 38 1.88 -7.18 14.88
N ARG A 39 2.21 -7.80 13.74
CA ARG A 39 3.59 -8.13 13.35
C ARG A 39 4.05 -7.21 12.20
N PRO A 40 5.36 -6.89 12.11
CA PRO A 40 5.92 -6.26 10.91
C PRO A 40 5.71 -7.15 9.67
N PHE A 41 5.68 -6.55 8.49
CA PHE A 41 5.81 -7.31 7.24
C PHE A 41 7.13 -8.07 7.20
N ALA A 42 7.08 -9.36 6.89
CA ALA A 42 8.29 -10.08 6.47
C ALA A 42 8.67 -9.65 5.04
N VAL A 43 9.94 -9.78 4.67
CA VAL A 43 10.45 -9.32 3.36
C VAL A 43 9.83 -10.12 2.21
N ASP A 44 9.82 -11.44 2.36
CA ASP A 44 9.23 -12.40 1.44
C ASP A 44 7.71 -12.23 1.30
N GLU A 45 7.03 -12.01 2.43
CA GLU A 45 5.61 -11.67 2.46
C GLU A 45 5.34 -10.39 1.66
N LEU A 46 6.06 -9.30 1.95
CA LEU A 46 5.85 -8.03 1.28
C LEU A 46 6.16 -8.13 -0.22
N GLU A 47 7.22 -8.82 -0.61
CA GLU A 47 7.58 -9.06 -2.01
C GLU A 47 6.44 -9.77 -2.77
N ALA A 48 5.90 -10.86 -2.20
CA ALA A 48 4.79 -11.60 -2.81
C ALA A 48 3.57 -10.70 -2.99
N ARG A 49 3.22 -9.91 -1.96
CA ARG A 49 2.08 -8.99 -2.00
C ARG A 49 2.28 -7.88 -3.03
N LEU A 50 3.48 -7.31 -3.15
CA LEU A 50 3.78 -6.30 -4.15
C LEU A 50 3.67 -6.85 -5.57
N ARG A 51 4.09 -8.10 -5.82
CA ARG A 51 3.91 -8.76 -7.12
C ARG A 51 2.44 -8.87 -7.51
N GLU A 52 1.54 -9.17 -6.57
CA GLU A 52 0.09 -9.23 -6.84
C GLU A 52 -0.53 -7.87 -7.18
N VAL A 53 0.00 -6.76 -6.65
CA VAL A 53 -0.56 -5.42 -6.90
C VAL A 53 0.09 -4.71 -8.09
N LEU A 54 1.30 -5.11 -8.46
CA LEU A 54 2.06 -4.51 -9.56
C LEU A 54 1.97 -5.30 -10.87
N ALA A 55 1.42 -6.52 -10.86
CA ALA A 55 1.08 -7.29 -12.06
C ALA A 55 0.03 -6.52 -12.90
#